data_AF-A0A2S7QP99-F1
#
_entry.id   AF-A0A2S7QP99-F1
#
_cell.length_a   1.000
_cell.length_b   1.000
_cell.length_c   1.000
_cell.angle_alpha   90.00
_cell.angle_beta   90.00
_cell.angle_gamma   90.00
#
_symmetry.space_group_name_H-M   'P 1'
#
loop_
_entity.id
_entity.type
_entity.pdbx_description
1 polymer ?
#
loop_
_entity_poly.entity_id
_entity_poly.type
_entity_poly.pdbx_seq_one_letter_code
_entity_poly.pdbx_strand_id
1 'polypeptide(L)'
;MALTLQKAVVGSCISISFVLFGNAVTQSFMTIPALLVGFPPPSSPKYAERAALLGRQWPHCWAVGNVFFRPISTLAFLGYAFTTYSTYSGSSQFFGKGADWRLYAISTVLHFSVILHSAINMQPMNDKLAELGFIDAKSKGGLSDDALNAESLMRQWGRWNLVRVVFPLIAGCVAFYQTL
;
A
#
# COMPACT_ATOMS: atom_id res chain seq x y z
N MET A 1 8.19 -6.80 -33.10
CA MET A 1 7.03 -6.25 -32.36
C MET A 1 6.87 -6.85 -30.96
N ALA A 2 6.90 -8.19 -30.81
CA ALA A 2 6.79 -8.86 -29.50
C ALA A 2 7.86 -8.43 -28.45
N LEU A 3 9.10 -8.21 -28.90
CA LEU A 3 10.21 -7.72 -28.06
C LEU A 3 9.98 -6.34 -27.45
N THR A 4 9.27 -5.46 -28.18
CA THR A 4 8.94 -4.12 -27.70
C THR A 4 7.85 -4.17 -26.64
N LEU A 5 6.88 -5.07 -26.79
CA LEU A 5 5.76 -5.22 -25.85
C LEU A 5 6.24 -5.75 -24.48
N GLN A 6 7.02 -6.83 -24.46
CA GLN A 6 7.50 -7.41 -23.19
C GLN A 6 8.38 -6.44 -22.41
N LYS A 7 9.29 -5.73 -23.09
CA LYS A 7 10.12 -4.67 -22.48
C LYS A 7 9.27 -3.51 -21.95
N ALA A 8 8.26 -3.09 -22.70
CA ALA A 8 7.33 -2.06 -22.26
C ALA A 8 6.53 -2.50 -21.02
N VAL A 9 6.06 -3.75 -20.99
CA VAL A 9 5.33 -4.31 -19.84
C VAL A 9 6.22 -4.33 -18.59
N VAL A 10 7.41 -4.95 -18.64
CA VAL A 10 8.28 -5.03 -17.45
C VAL A 10 8.74 -3.63 -17.00
N GLY A 11 9.08 -2.73 -17.92
CA GLY A 11 9.46 -1.35 -17.60
C GLY A 11 8.31 -0.58 -16.92
N SER A 12 7.08 -0.81 -17.36
CA SER A 12 5.88 -0.25 -16.72
C SER A 12 5.69 -0.83 -15.32
N CYS A 13 5.85 -2.14 -15.13
CA CYS A 13 5.74 -2.79 -13.82
C CYS A 13 6.79 -2.30 -12.82
N ILE A 14 8.03 -2.09 -13.28
CA ILE A 14 9.11 -1.51 -12.46
C ILE A 14 8.72 -0.09 -12.04
N SER A 15 8.24 0.73 -12.97
CA SER A 15 7.79 2.09 -12.69
C SER A 15 6.64 2.10 -11.67
N ILE A 16 5.63 1.24 -11.85
CA ILE A 16 4.52 1.09 -10.90
C ILE A 16 5.03 0.67 -9.52
N SER A 17 6.02 -0.22 -9.44
CA SER A 17 6.60 -0.68 -8.17
C SER A 17 7.19 0.48 -7.37
N PHE A 18 7.95 1.36 -8.03
CA PHE A 18 8.53 2.54 -7.38
C PHE A 18 7.49 3.63 -7.08
N VAL A 19 6.45 3.79 -7.90
CA VAL A 19 5.31 4.68 -7.60
C VAL A 19 4.58 4.21 -6.34
N LEU A 20 4.29 2.91 -6.22
CA LEU A 20 3.65 2.33 -5.05
C LEU A 20 4.51 2.47 -3.78
N PHE A 21 5.82 2.22 -3.90
CA PHE A 21 6.78 2.44 -2.83
C PHE A 21 6.79 3.90 -2.35
N GLY A 22 6.93 4.86 -3.28
CA GLY A 22 6.96 6.29 -2.95
C GLY A 22 5.69 6.78 -2.27
N ASN A 23 4.52 6.29 -2.71
CA ASN A 23 3.25 6.57 -2.03
C ASN A 23 3.21 5.99 -0.62
N ALA A 24 3.59 4.72 -0.45
CA ALA A 24 3.57 4.08 0.86
C ALA A 24 4.53 4.78 1.85
N VAL A 25 5.70 5.23 1.39
CA VAL A 25 6.63 6.05 2.18
C VAL A 25 5.98 7.38 2.57
N THR A 26 5.38 8.10 1.63
CA THR A 26 4.68 9.37 1.91
C THR A 26 3.61 9.19 2.98
N GLN A 27 2.78 8.15 2.86
CA GLN A 27 1.74 7.88 3.85
C GLN A 27 2.31 7.56 5.24
N SER A 28 3.34 6.71 5.32
CA SER A 28 3.94 6.30 6.61
C SER A 28 4.72 7.43 7.30
N PHE A 29 5.49 8.22 6.54
CA PHE A 29 6.48 9.13 7.10
C PHE A 29 6.09 10.61 6.99
N MET A 30 5.02 10.94 6.27
CA MET A 30 4.49 12.30 6.19
C MET A 30 3.04 12.37 6.68
N THR A 31 2.14 11.58 6.09
CA THR A 31 0.71 11.67 6.40
C THR A 31 0.39 11.26 7.83
N ILE A 32 0.86 10.10 8.30
CA ILE A 32 0.59 9.65 9.67
C ILE A 32 1.16 10.62 10.71
N PRO A 33 2.43 11.05 10.65
CA PRO A 33 2.95 12.06 11.58
C PRO A 33 2.15 13.36 11.56
N ALA A 34 1.73 13.83 10.39
CA ALA A 34 0.92 15.05 10.28
C ALA A 34 -0.47 14.91 10.92
N LEU A 35 -1.08 13.73 10.88
CA LEU A 35 -2.35 13.46 11.54
C LEU A 35 -2.21 13.29 13.06
N LEU A 36 -1.08 12.72 13.51
CA LEU A 36 -0.81 12.43 14.92
C LEU A 36 -0.07 13.52 15.68
N VAL A 37 0.42 14.57 15.01
CA VAL A 37 1.08 15.68 15.71
C VAL A 37 0.14 16.32 16.71
N GLY A 38 0.58 16.43 17.97
CA GLY A 38 -0.20 16.99 19.07
C GLY A 38 -1.45 16.17 19.45
N PHE A 39 -1.50 14.88 19.11
CA PHE A 39 -2.61 14.02 19.54
C PHE A 39 -2.66 13.96 21.08
N PRO A 40 -3.79 14.29 21.72
CA PRO A 40 -3.88 14.32 23.17
C PRO A 40 -3.90 12.91 23.76
N PRO A 41 -3.58 12.73 25.06
CA PRO A 41 -3.75 11.44 25.72
C PRO A 41 -5.24 11.07 25.86
N PRO A 42 -5.59 9.76 25.95
CA PRO A 42 -6.98 9.30 26.08
C PRO A 42 -7.77 9.88 27.26
N SER A 43 -7.08 10.28 28.33
CA SER A 43 -7.69 10.93 29.50
C SER A 43 -8.06 12.40 29.27
N SER A 44 -7.65 13.01 28.15
CA SER A 44 -7.92 14.41 27.86
C SER A 44 -9.38 14.62 27.43
N PRO A 45 -10.05 15.69 27.89
CA PRO A 45 -11.39 16.03 27.42
C PRO A 45 -11.45 16.34 25.91
N LYS A 46 -10.31 16.67 25.29
CA LYS A 46 -10.20 16.95 23.84
C LYS A 46 -10.00 15.69 22.99
N TYR A 47 -9.87 14.51 23.60
CA TYR A 47 -9.54 13.29 22.89
C TYR A 47 -10.64 12.88 21.89
N ALA A 48 -11.90 12.91 22.33
CA ALA A 48 -13.07 12.60 21.50
C ALA A 48 -13.12 13.46 20.23
N GLU A 49 -12.93 14.77 20.38
CA GLU A 49 -12.94 15.72 19.27
C GLU A 49 -11.79 15.43 18.28
N ARG A 50 -10.59 15.16 18.80
CA ARG A 50 -9.42 14.88 17.95
C ARG A 50 -9.54 13.54 17.23
N ALA A 51 -10.09 12.51 17.88
CA ALA A 51 -10.38 11.22 17.27
C ALA A 51 -11.43 11.35 16.15
N ALA A 52 -12.49 12.14 16.37
CA ALA A 52 -13.49 12.41 15.34
C ALA A 52 -12.88 13.17 14.14
N LEU A 53 -12.03 14.16 14.39
CA LEU A 53 -11.32 14.86 13.32
C LEU A 53 -10.42 13.91 12.53
N LEU A 54 -9.66 13.04 13.21
CA LEU A 54 -8.83 12.02 12.57
C LEU A 54 -9.67 11.15 11.62
N GLY A 55 -10.83 10.66 12.08
CA GLY A 55 -11.71 9.83 11.26
C GLY A 55 -12.34 10.55 10.09
N ARG A 56 -12.53 11.87 10.15
CA ARG A 56 -12.98 12.68 9.01
C ARG A 56 -11.85 12.93 8.01
N GLN A 57 -10.63 13.16 8.49
CA GLN A 57 -9.46 13.40 7.63
C GLN A 57 -9.01 12.12 6.92
N TRP A 58 -9.07 10.99 7.61
CA TRP A 58 -8.51 9.73 7.14
C TRP A 58 -9.05 9.30 5.76
N PRO A 59 -10.37 9.23 5.50
CA PRO A 59 -10.94 8.98 4.17
C PRO A 59 -10.29 9.72 3.02
N HIS A 60 -9.96 11.00 3.20
CA HIS A 60 -9.30 11.80 2.17
C HIS A 60 -7.85 11.35 1.92
N CYS A 61 -7.15 10.88 2.94
CA CYS A 61 -5.77 10.39 2.85
C CYS A 61 -5.64 9.01 2.20
N TRP A 62 -6.64 8.12 2.32
CA TRP A 62 -6.60 6.77 1.72
C TRP A 62 -7.50 6.58 0.50
N ALA A 63 -8.35 7.53 0.13
CA ALA A 63 -9.17 7.45 -1.09
C ALA A 63 -8.34 7.21 -2.35
N VAL A 64 -7.21 7.93 -2.51
CA VAL A 64 -6.27 7.72 -3.62
C VAL A 64 -5.67 6.30 -3.58
N GLY A 65 -5.37 5.80 -2.37
CA GLY A 65 -5.02 4.40 -2.09
C GLY A 65 -5.95 3.40 -2.75
N ASN A 66 -7.24 3.63 -2.58
CA ASN A 66 -8.28 2.71 -3.03
C ASN A 66 -8.61 2.81 -4.50
N VAL A 67 -8.69 4.04 -5.03
CA VAL A 67 -9.15 4.30 -6.39
C VAL A 67 -8.02 4.13 -7.41
N PHE A 68 -6.79 4.45 -7.03
CA PHE A 68 -5.65 4.44 -7.96
C PHE A 68 -4.64 3.34 -7.65
N PHE A 69 -4.13 3.29 -6.42
CA PHE A 69 -3.00 2.42 -6.10
C PHE A 69 -3.34 0.91 -6.13
N ARG A 70 -4.55 0.52 -5.76
CA ARG A 70 -5.01 -0.88 -5.90
C ARG A 70 -5.06 -1.34 -7.36
N PRO A 71 -5.74 -0.65 -8.29
CA PRO A 71 -5.72 -1.04 -9.70
C PRO A 71 -4.32 -1.18 -10.29
N ILE A 72 -3.42 -0.22 -10.04
CA ILE A 72 -2.06 -0.31 -10.61
C ILE A 72 -1.26 -1.45 -9.97
N SER A 73 -1.48 -1.77 -8.69
CA SER A 73 -0.88 -2.95 -8.05
C SER A 73 -1.35 -4.25 -8.72
N THR A 74 -2.62 -4.34 -9.12
CA THR A 74 -3.14 -5.47 -9.90
C THR A 74 -2.51 -5.54 -11.28
N LEU A 75 -2.34 -4.40 -11.96
CA LEU A 75 -1.65 -4.35 -13.25
C LEU A 75 -0.18 -4.79 -13.14
N ALA A 76 0.52 -4.39 -12.07
CA ALA A 76 1.88 -4.84 -11.81
C ALA A 76 1.95 -6.35 -11.53
N PHE A 77 1.01 -6.90 -10.74
CA PHE A 77 0.89 -8.34 -10.54
C PHE A 77 0.73 -9.09 -11.87
N LEU A 78 -0.23 -8.69 -12.70
CA LEU A 78 -0.49 -9.34 -14.00
C LEU A 78 0.69 -9.18 -14.96
N GLY A 79 1.30 -8.00 -15.01
CA GLY A 79 2.45 -7.72 -15.88
C GLY A 79 3.70 -8.49 -15.47
N TYR A 80 3.99 -8.63 -14.17
CA TYR A 80 5.06 -9.49 -13.69
C TYR A 80 4.74 -10.98 -13.91
N ALA A 81 3.48 -11.41 -13.75
CA ALA A 81 3.08 -12.79 -14.07
C ALA A 81 3.30 -13.09 -15.55
N PHE A 82 2.90 -12.17 -16.44
CA PHE A 82 3.16 -12.27 -17.87
C PHE A 82 4.66 -12.31 -18.19
N THR A 83 5.46 -11.46 -17.54
CA THR A 83 6.92 -11.42 -17.72
C THR A 83 7.57 -12.72 -17.24
N THR A 84 7.11 -13.26 -16.11
CA THR A 84 7.52 -14.55 -15.56
C THR A 84 7.25 -15.67 -16.55
N TYR A 85 6.02 -15.78 -17.05
CA TYR A 85 5.62 -16.80 -18.01
C TYR A 85 6.38 -16.68 -19.33
N SER A 86 6.56 -15.46 -19.84
CA SER A 86 7.33 -15.20 -21.06
C SER A 86 8.77 -15.66 -20.91
N THR A 87 9.42 -15.33 -19.79
CA THR A 87 10.81 -15.73 -19.51
C THR A 87 10.92 -17.25 -19.34
N TYR A 88 9.96 -17.89 -18.66
CA TYR A 88 9.90 -19.33 -18.46
C TYR A 88 9.71 -20.12 -19.76
N SER A 89 8.82 -19.66 -20.64
CA SER A 89 8.46 -20.35 -21.90
C SER A 89 9.54 -20.30 -23.00
N GLY A 90 10.76 -19.87 -22.68
CA GLY A 90 11.84 -19.76 -23.66
C GLY A 90 11.78 -18.50 -24.52
N SER A 91 10.86 -17.57 -24.21
CA SER A 91 10.97 -16.18 -24.68
C SER A 91 12.00 -15.40 -23.83
N SER A 92 13.09 -16.07 -23.44
CA SER A 92 14.20 -15.50 -22.66
C SER A 92 15.23 -14.78 -23.53
N GLN A 93 15.15 -14.89 -24.86
CA GLN A 93 15.98 -14.09 -25.79
C GLN A 93 15.68 -12.57 -25.71
N PHE A 94 14.64 -12.18 -24.96
CA PHE A 94 14.03 -10.85 -25.01
C PHE A 94 14.54 -9.91 -23.92
N PHE A 95 14.95 -10.47 -22.78
CA PHE A 95 15.69 -9.83 -21.71
C PHE A 95 17.14 -10.35 -21.83
N GLY A 96 18.17 -9.63 -21.36
CA GLY A 96 19.58 -9.99 -21.63
C GLY A 96 19.92 -11.48 -21.39
N LYS A 97 21.01 -11.98 -21.99
CA LYS A 97 21.49 -13.37 -21.78
C LYS A 97 21.75 -13.61 -20.27
N GLY A 98 20.73 -14.01 -19.52
CA GLY A 98 20.81 -14.12 -18.05
C GLY A 98 19.52 -13.90 -17.27
N ALA A 99 18.41 -13.49 -17.90
CA ALA A 99 17.15 -13.31 -17.17
C ALA A 99 16.58 -14.63 -16.60
N ASP A 100 16.43 -14.71 -15.28
CA ASP A 100 15.82 -15.83 -14.55
C ASP A 100 14.35 -15.54 -14.25
N TRP A 101 13.46 -16.36 -14.82
CA TRP A 101 12.02 -16.26 -14.60
C TRP A 101 11.63 -16.34 -13.11
N ARG A 102 12.43 -17.03 -12.28
CA ARG A 102 12.16 -17.17 -10.83
C ARG A 102 12.19 -15.81 -10.13
N LEU A 103 13.04 -14.89 -10.58
CA LEU A 103 13.16 -13.56 -9.98
C LEU A 103 11.95 -12.66 -10.35
N TYR A 104 11.41 -12.82 -11.56
CA TYR A 104 10.12 -12.21 -11.92
C TYR A 104 8.95 -12.87 -11.17
N ALA A 105 9.02 -14.17 -10.90
CA ALA A 105 8.01 -14.86 -10.09
C ALA A 105 7.96 -14.31 -8.66
N ILE A 106 9.12 -14.03 -8.04
CA ILE A 106 9.19 -13.34 -6.74
C ILE A 106 8.47 -12.00 -6.81
N SER A 107 8.75 -11.18 -7.84
CA SER A 107 8.10 -9.87 -8.03
C SER A 107 6.57 -10.01 -8.18
N THR A 108 6.11 -11.05 -8.87
CA THR A 108 4.69 -11.40 -9.02
C THR A 108 4.05 -11.71 -7.67
N VAL A 109 4.67 -12.59 -6.88
CA VAL A 109 4.16 -13.00 -5.56
C VAL A 109 4.12 -11.83 -4.58
N LEU A 110 5.12 -10.95 -4.62
CA LEU A 110 5.15 -9.75 -3.77
C LEU A 110 3.99 -8.80 -4.09
N HIS A 111 3.71 -8.52 -5.36
CA HIS A 111 2.55 -7.70 -5.74
C HIS A 111 1.22 -8.37 -5.40
N PHE A 112 1.11 -9.69 -5.60
CA PHE A 112 -0.07 -10.44 -5.18
C PHE A 112 -0.30 -10.33 -3.66
N SER A 113 0.76 -10.45 -2.88
CA SER A 113 0.71 -10.32 -1.42
C SER A 113 0.30 -8.93 -0.97
N VAL A 114 0.75 -7.87 -1.66
CA VAL A 114 0.32 -6.49 -1.40
C VAL A 114 -1.18 -6.31 -1.64
N ILE A 115 -1.73 -6.93 -2.70
CA ILE A 115 -3.16 -6.88 -3.01
C ILE A 115 -3.97 -7.53 -1.89
N LEU A 116 -3.60 -8.76 -1.50
CA LEU A 116 -4.27 -9.49 -0.42
C LEU A 116 -4.16 -8.75 0.91
N HIS A 117 -2.96 -8.28 1.26
CA HIS A 117 -2.74 -7.49 2.47
C HIS A 117 -3.59 -6.22 2.47
N SER A 118 -3.69 -5.53 1.34
CA SER A 118 -4.52 -4.32 1.24
C SER A 118 -6.01 -4.62 1.43
N ALA A 119 -6.50 -5.73 0.87
CA ALA A 119 -7.91 -6.10 0.95
C ALA A 119 -8.31 -6.65 2.33
N ILE A 120 -7.50 -7.55 2.90
CA ILE A 120 -7.84 -8.31 4.11
C ILE A 120 -7.46 -7.53 5.37
N ASN A 121 -6.34 -6.81 5.34
CA ASN A 121 -5.77 -6.19 6.54
C ASN A 121 -5.97 -4.67 6.55
N MET A 122 -5.63 -3.99 5.46
CA MET A 122 -5.66 -2.52 5.45
C MET A 122 -7.07 -1.95 5.29
N GLN A 123 -7.93 -2.56 4.46
CA GLN A 123 -9.28 -2.05 4.23
C GLN A 123 -10.14 -2.05 5.49
N PRO A 124 -10.24 -3.14 6.29
CA PRO A 124 -11.01 -3.10 7.52
C PRO A 124 -10.50 -2.05 8.52
N MET A 125 -9.19 -1.84 8.57
CA MET A 125 -8.60 -0.81 9.44
C MET A 125 -8.88 0.60 8.93
N ASN A 126 -8.95 0.81 7.61
CA ASN A 126 -9.39 2.08 7.04
C ASN A 126 -10.84 2.38 7.40
N ASP A 127 -11.70 1.37 7.35
CA ASP A 127 -13.12 1.51 7.67
C ASP A 127 -13.30 1.83 9.16
N LYS A 128 -12.61 1.12 10.06
CA LYS A 128 -12.57 1.44 11.50
C LYS A 128 -12.10 2.88 11.79
N LEU A 129 -11.04 3.32 11.12
CA LEU A 129 -10.54 4.68 11.28
C LEU A 129 -11.54 5.72 10.74
N ALA A 130 -12.25 5.43 9.63
CA ALA A 130 -13.28 6.30 9.09
C ALA A 130 -14.51 6.38 9.99
N GLU A 131 -14.88 5.28 10.66
CA GLU A 131 -15.98 5.23 11.62
C GLU A 131 -15.81 6.22 12.77
N LEU A 132 -14.56 6.52 13.15
CA LEU A 132 -14.26 7.55 14.15
C LEU A 132 -14.87 8.92 13.78
N GLY A 133 -15.00 9.22 12.48
CA GLY A 133 -15.52 10.50 12.00
C GLY A 133 -17.00 10.75 12.34
N PHE A 134 -17.73 9.69 12.67
CA PHE A 134 -19.15 9.71 13.05
C PHE A 134 -19.36 9.69 14.56
N ILE A 135 -18.29 9.67 15.36
CA ILE A 135 -18.40 9.84 16.81
C ILE A 135 -19.01 11.20 17.09
N ASP A 136 -20.19 11.21 17.69
CA ASP A 136 -20.78 12.43 18.21
C ASP A 136 -20.01 12.82 19.48
N ALA A 137 -19.23 13.90 19.42
CA ALA A 137 -18.46 14.40 20.56
C ALA A 137 -19.35 14.78 21.76
N LYS A 138 -20.69 14.82 21.56
CA LYS A 138 -21.72 15.07 22.58
C LYS A 138 -22.46 13.81 23.04
N SER A 139 -22.10 12.63 22.53
CA SER A 139 -22.68 11.35 22.92
C SER A 139 -22.57 11.14 24.44
N LYS A 140 -23.72 11.05 25.11
CA LYS A 140 -23.82 10.79 26.56
C LYS A 140 -23.36 9.39 26.98
N GLY A 141 -22.98 8.52 26.03
CA GLY A 141 -22.72 7.09 26.23
C GLY A 141 -21.25 6.68 26.38
N GLY A 142 -20.31 7.63 26.41
CA GLY A 142 -18.87 7.33 26.41
C GLY A 142 -18.34 7.03 25.01
N LEU A 143 -17.02 7.03 24.88
CA LEU A 143 -16.30 6.69 23.65
C LEU A 143 -16.27 5.17 23.47
N SER A 144 -16.43 4.68 22.24
CA SER A 144 -16.18 3.26 21.94
C SER A 144 -14.72 2.88 22.22
N ASP A 145 -14.43 1.59 22.43
CA ASP A 145 -13.04 1.12 22.66
C ASP A 145 -12.10 1.50 21.51
N ASP A 146 -12.59 1.45 20.26
CA ASP A 146 -11.84 1.89 19.08
C ASP A 146 -11.60 3.41 19.10
N ALA A 147 -12.59 4.18 19.57
CA ALA A 147 -12.46 5.63 19.73
C ALA A 147 -11.41 6.00 20.78
N LEU A 148 -11.37 5.28 21.91
CA LEU A 148 -10.36 5.44 22.97
C LEU A 148 -8.94 5.06 22.53
N ASN A 149 -8.82 4.35 21.41
CA ASN A 149 -7.56 3.85 20.87
C ASN A 149 -7.23 4.42 19.48
N ALA A 150 -7.83 5.56 19.09
CA ALA A 150 -7.67 6.17 17.78
C ALA A 150 -6.19 6.36 17.37
N GLU A 151 -5.34 6.84 18.30
CA GLU A 151 -3.90 6.97 18.06
C GLU A 151 -3.23 5.61 17.82
N SER A 152 -3.56 4.62 18.65
CA SER A 152 -3.01 3.26 18.54
C SER A 152 -3.39 2.62 17.21
N LEU A 153 -4.65 2.75 16.79
CA LEU A 153 -5.15 2.28 15.48
C LEU A 153 -4.37 2.92 14.32
N MET A 154 -4.16 4.24 14.36
CA MET A 154 -3.39 4.93 13.32
C MET A 154 -1.91 4.51 13.29
N ARG A 155 -1.29 4.28 14.46
CA ARG A 155 0.08 3.76 14.55
C ARG A 155 0.17 2.32 14.05
N GLN A 156 -0.81 1.48 14.38
CA GLN A 156 -0.91 0.13 13.86
C GLN A 156 -1.03 0.12 12.34
N TRP A 157 -1.83 1.04 11.78
CA TRP A 157 -1.91 1.24 10.34
C TRP A 157 -0.55 1.53 9.72
N GLY A 158 0.22 2.44 10.32
CA GLY A 158 1.58 2.75 9.87
C GLY A 158 2.52 1.55 9.87
N ARG A 159 2.42 0.69 10.90
CA ARG A 159 3.20 -0.55 10.98
C ARG A 159 2.81 -1.54 9.89
N TRP A 160 1.51 -1.71 9.64
CA TRP A 160 1.03 -2.63 8.59
C TRP A 160 1.37 -2.11 7.19
N ASN A 161 1.38 -0.78 7.00
CA ASN A 161 1.78 -0.16 5.75
C ASN A 161 3.22 -0.46 5.34
N LEU A 162 4.10 -0.90 6.26
CA LEU A 162 5.46 -1.33 5.94
C LEU A 162 5.50 -2.46 4.90
N VAL A 163 4.52 -3.34 4.86
CA VAL A 163 4.43 -4.38 3.81
C VAL A 163 4.34 -3.72 2.43
N ARG A 164 3.54 -2.66 2.30
CA ARG A 164 3.36 -1.90 1.06
C ARG A 164 4.55 -0.98 0.73
N VAL A 165 5.48 -0.80 1.67
CA VAL A 165 6.77 -0.16 1.42
C VAL A 165 7.77 -1.20 0.91
N VAL A 166 7.96 -2.28 1.67
CA VAL A 166 9.03 -3.25 1.43
C VAL A 166 8.78 -4.06 0.16
N PHE A 167 7.55 -4.52 -0.07
CA PHE A 167 7.28 -5.48 -1.14
C PHE A 167 7.41 -4.84 -2.53
N PRO A 168 6.81 -3.66 -2.83
CA PRO A 168 7.03 -3.00 -4.11
C PRO A 168 8.49 -2.59 -4.31
N LEU A 169 9.21 -2.18 -3.26
CA LEU A 169 10.63 -1.87 -3.35
C LEU A 169 11.45 -3.08 -3.80
N ILE A 170 11.29 -4.22 -3.13
CA ILE A 170 12.00 -5.46 -3.48
C ILE A 170 11.62 -5.92 -4.89
N ALA A 171 10.32 -5.95 -5.21
CA ALA A 171 9.85 -6.35 -6.54
C ALA A 171 10.44 -5.47 -7.65
N GLY A 172 10.42 -4.14 -7.46
CA GLY A 172 11.01 -3.19 -8.40
C GLY A 172 12.51 -3.39 -8.58
N CYS A 173 13.26 -3.50 -7.49
CA CYS A 173 14.72 -3.71 -7.52
C CYS A 173 15.11 -5.04 -8.18
N VAL A 174 14.43 -6.13 -7.84
CA VAL A 174 14.70 -7.46 -8.41
C VAL A 174 14.41 -7.47 -9.90
N ALA A 175 13.25 -6.95 -10.32
CA ALA A 175 12.90 -6.87 -11.73
C ALA A 175 13.84 -5.93 -12.51
N PHE A 176 14.21 -4.78 -11.94
CA PHE A 176 15.14 -3.84 -12.54
C PHE A 176 16.53 -4.47 -12.74
N TYR A 177 17.05 -5.17 -11.73
CA TYR A 177 18.31 -5.90 -11.84
C TYR A 177 18.28 -6.95 -12.96
N GLN A 178 17.14 -7.60 -13.20
CA GLN A 178 16.97 -8.57 -14.28
C GLN A 178 16.80 -7.95 -15.67
N THR A 179 16.58 -6.63 -15.75
CA THR A 179 16.42 -5.90 -17.02
C THR A 179 17.67 -5.12 -17.46
N LEU A 180 18.63 -4.93 -16.56
CA LEU A 180 19.98 -4.43 -16.87
C LEU A 180 20.83 -5.51 -17.57
#